data_AF-A0A4Q5RA33-F1
#
_entry.id   AF-A0A4Q5RA33-F1
#
_cell.length_a   1.000
_cell.length_b   1.000
_cell.length_c   1.000
_cell.angle_alpha   90.00
_cell.angle_beta   90.00
_cell.angle_gamma   90.00
#
_symmetry.space_group_name_H-M   'P 1'
#
loop_
_entity.id
_entity.type
_entity.pdbx_description
1 polymer ?
#
loop_
_entity_poly.entity_id
_entity_poly.type
_entity_poly.pdbx_seq_one_letter_code
_entity_poly.pdbx_strand_id
1 'polypeptide(L)'
;MHLTQIVEALEAKAPRDGRVDYSMQFRRNGQLYGGPFALVQARAALSEVTTFTTVMVWRKLLPPFVIVAGGLAAALSVLVLIGGAALGRMGRNSRDVLVGGFSLVRRLLPPVLALQVLFTTVGSVAAVIFEAGTLARPGLGSGEIKMLLMAAVAVGAVLLAAGATVLGLRRALSAFEPDPLPILGRTVSPAEAPGLWRLIEGLAERLGALKPEAVVVGLTGGFFVSAGPAVVEPSGARLTGRILYLPLPYLALLRGDEVAAIIGHELAHYAGGDTAYSQRFLPIYAGV
;
A
#
# COMPACT_ATOMS: atom_id res chain seq x y z
N MET A 1 -28.71 28.55 -24.04
CA MET A 1 -28.67 30.01 -24.25
C MET A 1 -30.08 30.61 -24.30
N HIS A 2 -30.98 30.12 -25.16
CA HIS A 2 -32.34 30.70 -25.29
C HIS A 2 -33.17 30.73 -23.98
N LEU A 3 -33.15 29.66 -23.17
CA LEU A 3 -33.92 29.63 -21.91
C LEU A 3 -33.35 30.55 -20.82
N THR A 4 -32.02 30.73 -20.79
CA THR A 4 -31.33 31.65 -19.87
C THR A 4 -31.74 33.10 -20.14
N GLN A 5 -31.75 33.49 -21.42
CA GLN A 5 -32.20 34.81 -21.87
C GLN A 5 -33.68 35.07 -21.57
N ILE A 6 -34.53 34.03 -21.69
CA ILE A 6 -35.96 34.13 -21.32
C ILE A 6 -36.13 34.37 -19.81
N VAL A 7 -35.37 33.67 -18.96
CA VAL A 7 -35.41 33.88 -17.51
C VAL A 7 -34.93 35.29 -17.17
N GLU A 8 -33.80 35.74 -17.72
CA GLU A 8 -33.27 37.10 -17.50
C GLU A 8 -34.26 38.19 -17.95
N ALA A 9 -34.93 38.00 -19.09
CA ALA A 9 -35.94 38.94 -19.59
C ALA A 9 -37.21 38.97 -18.73
N LEU A 10 -37.60 37.85 -18.13
CA LEU A 10 -38.72 37.77 -17.19
C LEU A 10 -38.35 38.37 -15.82
N GLU A 11 -37.10 38.20 -15.37
CA GLU A 11 -36.59 38.83 -14.15
C GLU A 11 -36.51 40.35 -14.28
N ALA A 12 -36.09 40.86 -15.44
CA ALA A 12 -36.04 42.28 -15.73
C ALA A 12 -37.43 42.95 -15.76
N LYS A 13 -38.49 42.19 -16.07
CA LYS A 13 -39.89 42.66 -16.10
C LYS A 13 -40.62 42.48 -14.78
N ALA A 14 -40.03 41.80 -13.79
CA ALA A 14 -40.67 41.57 -12.50
C ALA A 14 -40.79 42.90 -11.72
N PRO A 15 -42.01 43.39 -11.42
CA PRO A 15 -42.19 44.66 -10.72
C PRO A 15 -41.72 44.56 -9.26
N ARG A 16 -40.94 45.55 -8.81
CA ARG A 16 -40.42 45.63 -7.43
C ARG A 16 -41.48 45.97 -6.37
N ASP A 17 -42.64 46.45 -6.82
CA ASP A 17 -43.71 47.01 -5.97
C ASP A 17 -44.82 45.99 -5.62
N GLY A 18 -44.62 44.70 -5.88
CA GLY A 18 -45.57 43.63 -5.50
C GLY A 18 -46.87 43.56 -6.32
N ARG A 19 -47.05 44.42 -7.33
CA ARG A 19 -48.21 44.36 -8.25
C ARG A 19 -48.07 43.18 -9.21
N VAL A 20 -49.17 42.46 -9.44
CA VAL A 20 -49.17 41.30 -10.37
C VAL A 20 -49.23 41.81 -11.80
N ASP A 21 -48.13 41.66 -12.55
CA ASP A 21 -48.09 41.96 -13.98
C ASP A 21 -48.36 40.69 -14.80
N TYR A 22 -49.58 40.58 -15.33
CA TYR A 22 -50.03 39.45 -16.16
C TYR A 22 -49.44 39.43 -17.58
N SER A 23 -48.65 40.44 -17.98
CA SER A 23 -47.92 40.45 -19.25
C SER A 23 -46.74 39.49 -19.26
N MET A 24 -46.25 39.08 -18.08
CA MET A 24 -45.27 38.01 -17.94
C MET A 24 -45.95 36.66 -18.22
N GLN A 25 -45.56 36.00 -19.31
CA GLN A 25 -46.10 34.69 -19.69
C GLN A 25 -44.97 33.72 -20.02
N PHE A 26 -45.08 32.48 -19.54
CA PHE A 26 -44.15 31.40 -19.83
C PHE A 26 -44.91 30.11 -20.09
N ARG A 27 -44.61 29.42 -21.20
CA ARG A 27 -45.27 28.17 -21.58
C ARG A 27 -44.36 26.99 -21.27
N ARG A 28 -44.87 26.00 -20.52
CA ARG A 28 -44.17 24.75 -20.20
C ARG A 28 -45.16 23.58 -20.23
N ASN A 29 -44.74 22.45 -20.81
CA ASN A 29 -45.55 21.22 -20.90
C ASN A 29 -46.98 21.43 -21.43
N GLY A 30 -47.13 22.29 -22.44
CA GLY A 30 -48.43 22.60 -23.05
C GLY A 30 -49.28 23.64 -22.31
N GLN A 31 -48.96 23.98 -21.06
CA GLN A 31 -49.68 24.97 -20.23
C GLN A 31 -49.01 26.35 -20.27
N LEU A 32 -49.83 27.41 -20.24
CA LEU A 32 -49.39 28.81 -20.18
C LEU A 32 -49.48 29.31 -18.74
N TYR A 33 -48.37 29.77 -18.19
CA TYR A 33 -48.27 30.34 -16.85
C TYR A 33 -48.12 31.86 -16.96
N GLY A 34 -48.85 32.61 -16.14
CA GLY A 34 -48.87 34.07 -16.13
C GLY A 34 -48.32 34.68 -14.83
N GLY A 35 -47.90 35.93 -14.89
CA GLY A 35 -47.50 36.71 -13.71
C GLY A 35 -46.26 36.18 -12.99
N PRO A 36 -46.15 36.35 -11.66
CA PRO A 36 -45.02 35.86 -10.86
C PRO A 36 -44.77 34.34 -10.99
N PHE A 37 -45.82 33.56 -11.27
CA PHE A 37 -45.72 32.12 -11.45
C PHE A 37 -45.05 31.72 -12.77
N ALA A 38 -45.13 32.56 -13.81
CA ALA A 38 -44.39 32.39 -15.05
C ALA A 38 -42.87 32.37 -14.80
N LEU A 39 -42.38 33.26 -13.94
CA LEU A 39 -40.97 33.34 -13.57
C LEU A 39 -40.51 32.11 -12.77
N VAL A 40 -41.32 31.61 -11.83
CA VAL A 40 -41.03 30.38 -11.07
C VAL A 40 -40.91 29.18 -12.02
N GLN A 41 -41.82 29.05 -12.98
CA GLN A 41 -41.80 27.96 -13.95
C GLN A 41 -40.63 28.08 -14.94
N ALA A 42 -40.26 29.31 -15.33
CA ALA A 42 -39.10 29.55 -16.18
C ALA A 42 -37.79 29.18 -15.46
N ARG A 43 -37.64 29.55 -14.18
CA ARG A 43 -36.49 29.15 -13.34
C ARG A 43 -36.41 27.64 -13.15
N ALA A 44 -37.54 26.99 -12.88
CA ALA A 44 -37.61 25.54 -12.72
C ALA A 44 -37.23 24.79 -14.02
N ALA A 45 -37.67 25.29 -15.17
CA ALA A 45 -37.29 24.75 -16.47
C ALA A 45 -35.80 24.97 -16.77
N LEU A 46 -35.25 26.13 -16.42
CA LEU A 46 -33.82 26.39 -16.56
C LEU A 46 -33.00 25.45 -15.66
N SER A 47 -33.37 25.29 -14.39
CA SER A 47 -32.68 24.36 -13.47
C SER A 47 -32.74 22.91 -13.94
N GLU A 48 -33.88 22.49 -14.50
CA GLU A 48 -34.02 21.15 -15.07
C GLU A 48 -33.04 20.94 -16.24
N VAL A 49 -33.01 21.88 -17.19
CA VAL A 49 -32.10 21.82 -18.35
C VAL A 49 -30.64 21.86 -17.91
N THR A 50 -30.26 22.70 -16.94
CA THR A 50 -28.87 22.77 -16.46
C THR A 50 -28.45 21.50 -15.72
N THR A 51 -29.32 20.91 -14.89
CA THR A 51 -29.05 19.62 -14.23
C THR A 51 -28.88 18.52 -15.26
N PHE A 52 -29.79 18.39 -16.24
CA PHE A 52 -29.67 17.40 -17.31
C PHE A 52 -28.38 17.59 -18.13
N THR A 53 -28.05 18.83 -18.49
CA THR A 53 -26.83 19.13 -19.25
C THR A 53 -25.58 18.73 -18.47
N THR A 54 -25.54 19.06 -17.17
CA THR A 54 -24.42 18.70 -16.28
C THR A 54 -24.27 17.19 -16.16
N VAL A 55 -25.36 16.46 -15.90
CA VAL A 55 -25.37 15.00 -15.82
C VAL A 55 -24.89 14.36 -17.13
N MET A 56 -25.34 14.87 -18.28
CA MET A 56 -24.93 14.36 -19.60
C MET A 56 -23.44 14.58 -19.87
N VAL A 57 -22.87 15.71 -19.44
CA VAL A 57 -21.43 15.97 -19.56
C VAL A 57 -20.63 14.93 -18.78
N TRP A 58 -20.96 14.70 -17.50
CA TRP A 58 -20.27 13.69 -16.69
C TRP A 58 -20.44 12.27 -17.25
N ARG A 59 -21.65 11.92 -17.72
CA ARG A 59 -21.92 10.60 -18.32
C ARG A 59 -21.18 10.37 -19.64
N LYS A 60 -20.80 11.42 -20.36
CA LYS A 60 -19.93 11.29 -21.53
C LYS A 60 -18.46 11.07 -21.14
N LEU A 61 -18.04 11.66 -20.03
CA LEU A 61 -16.64 11.63 -19.58
C LEU A 61 -16.29 10.35 -18.79
N LEU A 62 -17.22 9.83 -17.97
CA LEU A 62 -16.95 8.71 -17.05
C LEU A 62 -16.64 7.36 -17.72
N PRO A 63 -17.32 6.93 -18.81
CA PRO A 63 -17.09 5.59 -19.36
C PRO A 63 -15.64 5.34 -19.85
N PRO A 64 -14.98 6.27 -20.56
CA PRO A 64 -13.55 6.13 -20.86
C PRO A 64 -12.67 5.92 -19.63
N PHE A 65 -12.93 6.63 -18.52
CA PHE A 65 -12.18 6.44 -17.27
C PHE A 65 -12.41 5.04 -16.68
N VAL A 66 -13.64 4.54 -16.69
CA VAL A 66 -13.96 3.18 -16.20
C VAL A 66 -13.22 2.13 -17.03
N ILE A 67 -13.24 2.26 -18.36
CA ILE A 67 -12.57 1.32 -19.28
C ILE A 67 -11.06 1.36 -19.08
N VAL A 68 -10.46 2.54 -19.02
CA VAL A 68 -9.01 2.69 -18.83
C VAL A 68 -8.57 2.16 -17.46
N ALA A 69 -9.27 2.53 -16.39
CA ALA A 69 -8.94 2.09 -15.04
C ALA A 69 -9.10 0.56 -14.89
N GLY A 70 -10.21 -0.01 -15.39
CA GLY A 70 -10.42 -1.45 -15.40
C GLY A 70 -9.39 -2.20 -16.24
N GLY A 71 -9.06 -1.68 -17.43
CA GLY A 71 -8.04 -2.24 -18.31
C GLY A 71 -6.65 -2.24 -17.68
N LEU A 72 -6.25 -1.15 -17.04
CA LEU A 72 -4.97 -1.05 -16.33
C LEU A 72 -4.91 -2.01 -15.13
N ALA A 73 -5.99 -2.12 -14.35
CA ALA A 73 -6.07 -3.05 -13.22
C ALA A 73 -5.94 -4.51 -13.68
N ALA A 74 -6.63 -4.88 -14.78
CA ALA A 74 -6.56 -6.21 -15.37
C ALA A 74 -5.17 -6.51 -15.94
N ALA A 75 -4.57 -5.57 -16.68
CA ALA A 75 -3.23 -5.72 -17.24
C ALA A 75 -2.17 -5.92 -16.15
N LEU A 76 -2.23 -5.14 -15.06
CA LEU A 76 -1.34 -5.32 -13.91
C LEU A 76 -1.50 -6.71 -13.27
N SER A 77 -2.73 -7.19 -13.11
CA SER A 77 -3.00 -8.52 -12.55
C SER A 77 -2.37 -9.63 -13.41
N VAL A 78 -2.56 -9.55 -14.72
CA VAL A 78 -1.98 -10.51 -15.67
C VAL A 78 -0.46 -10.46 -15.63
N LEU A 79 0.15 -9.27 -15.61
CA LEU A 79 1.60 -9.11 -15.51
C LEU A 79 2.17 -9.72 -14.22
N VAL A 80 1.52 -9.52 -13.07
CA VAL A 80 1.94 -10.11 -11.80
C VAL A 80 1.85 -11.63 -11.84
N LEU A 81 0.77 -12.19 -12.39
CA LEU A 81 0.59 -13.64 -12.49
C LEU A 81 1.63 -14.28 -13.42
N ILE A 82 1.85 -13.70 -14.61
CA ILE A 82 2.84 -14.19 -15.57
C ILE A 82 4.24 -14.06 -14.99
N GLY A 83 4.59 -12.90 -14.44
CA GLY A 83 5.90 -12.65 -13.84
C GLY A 83 6.19 -13.58 -12.66
N GLY A 84 5.20 -13.78 -11.77
CA GLY A 84 5.30 -14.71 -10.65
C GLY A 84 5.46 -16.16 -11.10
N ALA A 85 4.67 -16.60 -12.09
CA ALA A 85 4.77 -17.96 -12.64
C ALA A 85 6.11 -18.20 -13.35
N ALA A 86 6.61 -17.22 -14.10
CA ALA A 86 7.91 -17.28 -14.77
C ALA A 86 9.06 -17.35 -13.75
N LEU A 87 9.08 -16.43 -12.77
CA LEU A 87 10.08 -16.41 -11.70
C LEU A 87 10.04 -17.70 -10.87
N GLY A 88 8.84 -18.21 -10.56
CA GLY A 88 8.68 -19.48 -9.87
C GLY A 88 9.23 -20.66 -10.68
N ARG A 89 8.94 -20.72 -11.99
CA ARG A 89 9.45 -21.79 -12.85
C ARG A 89 10.97 -21.73 -13.02
N MET A 90 11.55 -20.54 -13.18
CA MET A 90 13.00 -20.34 -13.32
C MET A 90 13.73 -20.58 -12.00
N GLY A 91 13.15 -20.17 -10.87
CA GLY A 91 13.71 -20.37 -9.53
C GLY A 91 13.83 -21.84 -9.11
N ARG A 92 13.02 -22.75 -9.69
CA ARG A 92 13.18 -24.20 -9.47
C ARG A 92 14.48 -24.76 -10.03
N ASN A 93 15.08 -24.08 -11.01
CA ASN A 93 16.27 -24.55 -11.71
C ASN A 93 17.56 -23.84 -11.25
N SER A 94 17.44 -22.73 -10.50
CA SER A 94 18.60 -21.97 -10.01
C SER A 94 18.28 -21.23 -8.72
N ARG A 95 19.12 -21.47 -7.71
CA ARG A 95 19.06 -20.79 -6.40
C ARG A 95 19.26 -19.28 -6.53
N ASP A 96 20.18 -18.84 -7.38
CA ASP A 96 20.46 -17.41 -7.57
C ASP A 96 19.27 -16.67 -8.19
N VAL A 97 18.59 -17.31 -9.16
CA VAL A 97 17.37 -16.76 -9.76
C VAL A 97 16.23 -16.73 -8.75
N LEU A 98 16.12 -17.72 -7.86
CA LEU A 98 15.13 -17.73 -6.80
C LEU A 98 15.33 -16.54 -5.83
N VAL A 99 16.57 -16.31 -5.39
CA VAL A 99 16.91 -15.20 -4.48
C VAL A 99 16.68 -13.84 -5.15
N GLY A 100 17.16 -13.69 -6.38
CA GLY A 100 16.96 -12.49 -7.20
C GLY A 100 15.47 -12.21 -7.44
N GLY A 101 14.73 -13.22 -7.88
CA GLY A 101 13.29 -13.15 -8.11
C GLY A 101 12.50 -12.79 -6.85
N PHE A 102 12.83 -13.39 -5.70
CA PHE A 102 12.21 -13.05 -4.43
C PHE A 102 12.43 -11.57 -4.06
N SER A 103 13.67 -11.08 -4.19
CA SER A 103 13.97 -9.67 -3.91
C SER A 103 13.22 -8.70 -4.84
N LEU A 104 13.07 -9.08 -6.11
CA LEU A 104 12.37 -8.29 -7.12
C LEU A 104 10.88 -8.22 -6.80
N VAL A 105 10.26 -9.38 -6.51
CA VAL A 105 8.85 -9.47 -6.12
C VAL A 105 8.61 -8.69 -4.84
N ARG A 106 9.44 -8.83 -3.80
CA ARG A 106 9.32 -8.06 -2.55
C ARG A 106 9.32 -6.56 -2.79
N ARG A 107 10.14 -6.07 -3.73
CA ARG A 107 10.24 -4.64 -4.05
C ARG A 107 9.09 -4.13 -4.94
N LEU A 108 8.64 -4.93 -5.91
CA LEU A 108 7.66 -4.50 -6.92
C LEU A 108 6.21 -4.81 -6.54
N LEU A 109 5.97 -5.84 -5.73
CA LEU A 109 4.62 -6.24 -5.34
C LEU A 109 3.87 -5.12 -4.58
N PRO A 110 4.48 -4.38 -3.62
CA PRO A 110 3.81 -3.29 -2.93
C PRO A 110 3.27 -2.17 -3.84
N PRO A 111 4.09 -1.52 -4.69
CA PRO A 111 3.58 -0.45 -5.54
C PRO A 111 2.58 -0.98 -6.58
N VAL A 112 2.74 -2.21 -7.06
CA VAL A 112 1.80 -2.82 -8.02
C VAL A 112 0.44 -3.07 -7.37
N LEU A 113 0.39 -3.63 -6.16
CA LEU A 113 -0.87 -3.84 -5.44
C LEU A 113 -1.54 -2.51 -5.08
N ALA A 114 -0.77 -1.51 -4.66
CA ALA A 114 -1.30 -0.17 -4.39
C ALA A 114 -1.93 0.46 -5.65
N LEU A 115 -1.26 0.34 -6.79
CA LEU A 115 -1.75 0.82 -8.08
C LEU A 115 -3.01 0.06 -8.54
N GLN A 116 -3.07 -1.24 -8.29
CA GLN A 116 -4.23 -2.06 -8.58
C GLN A 116 -5.44 -1.67 -7.73
N VAL A 117 -5.25 -1.43 -6.42
CA VAL A 117 -6.31 -0.91 -5.54
C VAL A 117 -6.78 0.45 -6.03
N LEU A 118 -5.86 1.35 -6.40
CA LEU A 118 -6.19 2.67 -6.94
C LEU A 118 -7.06 2.58 -8.19
N PHE A 119 -6.63 1.85 -9.22
CA PHE A 119 -7.38 1.74 -10.47
C PHE A 119 -8.73 1.05 -10.29
N THR A 120 -8.79 -0.01 -9.48
CA THR A 120 -10.06 -0.69 -9.18
C THR A 120 -11.03 0.24 -8.45
N THR A 121 -10.54 1.04 -7.51
CA THR A 121 -11.33 2.02 -6.75
C THR A 121 -11.85 3.12 -7.65
N VAL A 122 -10.98 3.75 -8.44
CA VAL A 122 -11.35 4.82 -9.38
C VAL A 122 -12.38 4.31 -10.40
N GLY A 123 -12.15 3.14 -10.98
CA GLY A 123 -13.08 2.52 -11.93
C GLY A 123 -14.44 2.22 -11.30
N SER A 124 -14.46 1.65 -10.09
CA SER A 124 -15.70 1.31 -9.39
C SER A 124 -16.51 2.56 -9.00
N VAL A 125 -15.85 3.59 -8.47
CA VAL A 125 -16.50 4.85 -8.12
C VAL A 125 -17.05 5.55 -9.36
N ALA A 126 -16.27 5.61 -10.45
CA ALA A 126 -16.72 6.19 -11.71
C ALA A 126 -17.92 5.43 -12.30
N ALA A 127 -17.94 4.10 -12.21
CA ALA A 127 -19.06 3.28 -12.65
C ALA A 127 -20.32 3.53 -11.81
N VAL A 128 -20.20 3.59 -10.48
CA VAL A 128 -21.35 3.87 -9.60
C VAL A 128 -21.90 5.28 -9.85
N ILE A 129 -21.04 6.29 -10.04
CA ILE A 129 -21.48 7.66 -10.37
C ILE A 129 -22.19 7.69 -11.73
N PHE A 130 -21.67 6.95 -12.72
CA PHE A 130 -22.29 6.86 -14.04
C PHE A 130 -23.71 6.28 -13.96
N GLU A 131 -23.89 5.19 -13.22
CA GLU A 131 -25.20 4.57 -13.00
C GLU A 131 -26.13 5.48 -12.20
N ALA A 132 -25.65 6.07 -11.11
CA ALA A 132 -26.43 7.01 -10.28
C ALA A 132 -26.88 8.25 -11.06
N GLY A 133 -26.08 8.70 -12.04
CA GLY A 133 -26.44 9.81 -12.93
C GLY A 133 -27.70 9.56 -13.76
N THR A 134 -28.13 8.30 -13.96
CA THR A 134 -29.41 7.99 -14.64
C THR A 134 -30.63 8.43 -13.84
N LEU A 135 -30.49 8.51 -12.51
CA LEU A 135 -31.55 8.76 -11.54
C LEU A 135 -31.70 10.25 -11.20
N ALA A 136 -30.72 11.08 -11.57
CA ALA A 136 -30.71 12.51 -11.30
C ALA A 136 -31.67 13.25 -12.24
N ARG A 137 -32.98 13.16 -11.96
CA ARG A 137 -34.05 13.89 -12.63
C ARG A 137 -34.72 14.88 -11.68
N PRO A 138 -35.22 16.03 -12.17
CA PRO A 138 -36.03 16.93 -11.36
C PRO A 138 -37.34 16.23 -10.95
N GLY A 139 -37.71 16.33 -9.68
CA GLY A 139 -38.86 15.63 -9.11
C GLY A 139 -38.55 14.20 -8.66
N LEU A 140 -37.48 14.03 -7.87
CA LEU A 140 -37.09 12.74 -7.30
C LEU A 140 -38.23 12.16 -6.46
N GLY A 141 -38.68 10.95 -6.81
CA GLY A 141 -39.58 10.18 -5.99
C GLY A 141 -38.84 9.51 -4.82
N SER A 142 -39.60 8.89 -3.91
CA SER A 142 -39.03 8.16 -2.77
C SER A 142 -38.10 7.01 -3.20
N GLY A 143 -38.37 6.40 -4.35
CA GLY A 143 -37.55 5.30 -4.90
C GLY A 143 -36.18 5.78 -5.36
N GLU A 144 -36.11 6.87 -6.12
CA GLU A 144 -34.87 7.44 -6.63
C GLU A 144 -33.97 7.93 -5.48
N ILE A 145 -34.56 8.54 -4.46
CA ILE A 145 -33.82 8.96 -3.25
C ILE A 145 -33.17 7.76 -2.56
N LYS A 146 -33.90 6.64 -2.41
CA LYS A 146 -33.34 5.41 -1.82
C LYS A 146 -32.21 4.82 -2.66
N MET A 147 -32.34 4.85 -3.98
CA MET A 147 -31.30 4.35 -4.89
C MET A 147 -30.05 5.23 -4.89
N LEU A 148 -30.20 6.56 -4.84
CA LEU A 148 -29.08 7.49 -4.68
C LEU A 148 -28.38 7.31 -3.33
N LEU A 149 -29.12 7.08 -2.25
CA LEU A 149 -28.55 6.74 -0.95
C LEU A 149 -27.77 5.42 -1.01
N MET A 150 -28.30 4.40 -1.66
CA MET A 150 -27.60 3.12 -1.86
C MET A 150 -26.31 3.30 -2.66
N ALA A 151 -26.33 4.10 -3.72
CA ALA A 151 -25.14 4.43 -4.51
C ALA A 151 -24.08 5.16 -3.66
N ALA A 152 -24.49 6.10 -2.80
CA ALA A 152 -23.59 6.80 -1.89
C ALA A 152 -22.97 5.83 -0.86
N VAL A 153 -23.76 4.90 -0.31
CA VAL A 153 -23.27 3.84 0.58
C VAL A 153 -22.29 2.92 -0.15
N ALA A 154 -22.59 2.53 -1.39
CA ALA A 154 -21.69 1.71 -2.20
C ALA A 154 -20.34 2.41 -2.45
N VAL A 155 -20.34 3.70 -2.80
CA VAL A 155 -19.11 4.50 -2.93
C VAL A 155 -18.35 4.55 -1.61
N GLY A 156 -19.04 4.82 -0.50
CA GLY A 156 -18.43 4.82 0.84
C GLY A 156 -17.78 3.49 1.19
N ALA A 157 -18.48 2.37 0.93
CA ALA A 157 -17.97 1.03 1.15
C ALA A 157 -16.72 0.72 0.31
N VAL A 158 -16.72 1.11 -0.97
CA VAL A 158 -15.55 0.95 -1.86
C VAL A 158 -14.35 1.74 -1.35
N LEU A 159 -14.55 2.99 -0.92
CA LEU A 159 -13.47 3.82 -0.37
C LEU A 159 -12.93 3.28 0.95
N LEU A 160 -13.81 2.80 1.84
CA LEU A 160 -13.41 2.16 3.11
C LEU A 160 -12.63 0.88 2.86
N ALA A 161 -13.10 0.03 1.94
CA ALA A 161 -12.41 -1.19 1.56
C ALA A 161 -11.03 -0.88 0.96
N ALA A 162 -10.92 0.12 0.09
CA ALA A 162 -9.65 0.56 -0.47
C ALA A 162 -8.67 1.04 0.62
N GLY A 163 -9.13 1.88 1.54
CA GLY A 163 -8.32 2.37 2.67
C GLY A 163 -7.85 1.24 3.58
N ALA A 164 -8.76 0.32 3.94
CA ALA A 164 -8.44 -0.86 4.74
C ALA A 164 -7.42 -1.76 4.02
N THR A 165 -7.56 -1.96 2.71
CA THR A 165 -6.64 -2.77 1.91
C THR A 165 -5.24 -2.15 1.86
N VAL A 166 -5.13 -0.83 1.64
CA VAL A 166 -3.83 -0.13 1.63
C VAL A 166 -3.16 -0.20 3.01
N LEU A 167 -3.93 -0.03 4.09
CA LEU A 167 -3.40 -0.14 5.44
C LEU A 167 -2.98 -1.58 5.77
N GLY A 168 -3.77 -2.56 5.36
CA GLY A 168 -3.44 -3.99 5.46
C GLY A 168 -2.16 -4.33 4.71
N LEU A 169 -2.00 -3.82 3.49
CA LEU A 169 -0.78 -3.97 2.70
C LEU A 169 0.42 -3.38 3.41
N ARG A 170 0.32 -2.16 3.96
CA ARG A 170 1.40 -1.55 4.75
C ARG A 170 1.81 -2.41 5.95
N ARG A 171 0.84 -2.93 6.70
CA ARG A 171 1.10 -3.80 7.86
C ARG A 171 1.72 -5.14 7.46
N ALA A 172 1.21 -5.75 6.40
CA ALA A 172 1.76 -6.99 5.87
C ALA A 172 3.22 -6.79 5.42
N LEU A 173 3.54 -5.63 4.83
CA LEU A 173 4.90 -5.30 4.42
C LEU A 173 5.83 -4.98 5.58
N SER A 174 5.35 -4.30 6.62
CA SER A 174 6.13 -4.10 7.84
C SER A 174 6.40 -5.43 8.57
N ALA A 175 5.52 -6.42 8.45
CA ALA A 175 5.78 -7.77 9.00
C ALA A 175 6.96 -8.50 8.33
N PHE A 176 7.43 -8.01 7.17
CA PHE A 176 8.65 -8.52 6.51
C PHE A 176 9.91 -7.70 6.84
N GLU A 177 9.81 -6.64 7.66
CA GLU A 177 10.99 -6.07 8.31
C GLU A 177 11.36 -7.01 9.47
N PRO A 178 12.57 -7.61 9.47
CA PRO A 178 12.98 -8.51 10.53
C PRO A 178 12.95 -7.76 11.86
N ASP A 179 12.15 -8.23 12.81
CA ASP A 179 12.20 -7.71 14.18
C ASP A 179 13.62 -7.92 14.71
N PRO A 180 14.27 -6.91 15.32
CA PRO A 180 15.66 -7.05 15.73
C PRO A 180 15.80 -8.21 16.72
N LEU A 181 16.72 -9.14 16.44
CA LEU A 181 16.97 -10.28 17.33
C LEU A 181 17.37 -9.76 18.73
N PRO A 182 16.60 -10.07 19.79
CA PRO A 182 17.01 -9.71 21.15
C PRO A 182 18.15 -10.64 21.58
N ILE A 183 19.28 -10.06 21.98
CA ILE A 183 20.46 -10.79 22.44
C ILE A 183 20.80 -10.31 23.86
N LEU A 184 20.65 -11.18 24.85
CA LEU A 184 21.07 -10.89 26.21
C LEU A 184 22.60 -10.94 26.32
N GLY A 185 23.24 -9.81 26.56
CA GLY A 185 24.68 -9.77 26.71
C GLY A 185 25.27 -8.37 26.65
N ARG A 186 26.56 -8.32 26.35
CA ARG A 186 27.33 -7.09 26.19
C ARG A 186 28.21 -7.20 24.96
N THR A 187 28.24 -6.14 24.16
CA THR A 187 29.18 -6.00 23.06
C THR A 187 30.61 -5.90 23.59
N VAL A 188 31.53 -6.64 22.99
CA VAL A 188 32.96 -6.61 23.33
C VAL A 188 33.73 -6.04 22.15
N SER A 189 34.32 -4.87 22.36
CA SER A 189 35.11 -4.17 21.35
C SER A 189 36.51 -4.79 21.18
N PRO A 190 37.19 -4.54 20.03
CA PRO A 190 38.57 -4.95 19.82
C PRO A 190 39.55 -4.45 20.89
N ALA A 191 39.30 -3.27 21.46
CA ALA A 191 40.13 -2.68 22.51
C ALA A 191 39.98 -3.40 23.86
N GLU A 192 38.80 -3.94 24.16
CA GLU A 192 38.52 -4.64 25.43
C GLU A 192 39.09 -6.06 25.45
N ALA A 193 39.10 -6.75 24.30
CA ALA A 193 39.56 -8.13 24.20
C ALA A 193 40.41 -8.40 22.95
N PRO A 194 41.60 -7.79 22.80
CA PRO A 194 42.40 -7.88 21.59
C PRO A 194 42.85 -9.32 21.26
N GLY A 195 43.05 -10.16 22.28
CA GLY A 195 43.38 -11.59 22.08
C GLY A 195 42.24 -12.37 21.43
N LEU A 196 41.00 -12.12 21.87
CA LEU A 196 39.81 -12.77 21.33
C LEU A 196 39.57 -12.36 19.87
N TRP A 197 39.68 -11.06 19.58
CA TRP A 197 39.51 -10.57 18.21
C TRP A 197 40.57 -11.12 17.26
N ARG A 198 41.85 -11.18 17.67
CA ARG A 198 42.89 -11.84 16.86
C ARG A 198 42.59 -13.32 16.59
N LEU A 199 42.07 -14.05 17.58
CA LEU A 199 41.67 -15.44 17.39
C LEU A 199 40.55 -15.56 16.34
N ILE A 200 39.48 -14.78 16.51
CA ILE A 200 38.32 -14.77 15.60
C ILE A 200 38.75 -14.40 14.18
N GLU A 201 39.53 -13.33 14.03
CA GLU A 201 39.98 -12.87 12.72
C GLU A 201 40.93 -13.87 12.05
N GLY A 202 41.85 -14.46 12.81
CA GLY A 202 42.75 -15.49 12.29
C GLY A 202 42.02 -16.78 11.90
N LEU A 203 40.97 -17.17 12.64
CA LEU A 203 40.10 -18.27 12.25
C LEU A 203 39.31 -17.95 10.97
N ALA A 204 38.71 -16.76 10.90
CA ALA A 204 37.97 -16.32 9.72
C ALA A 204 38.86 -16.32 8.47
N GLU A 205 40.09 -15.81 8.58
CA GLU A 205 41.05 -15.75 7.48
C GLU A 205 41.48 -17.16 7.03
N ARG A 206 41.79 -18.06 7.96
CA ARG A 206 42.15 -19.46 7.64
C ARG A 206 41.03 -20.23 6.97
N LEU A 207 39.78 -19.91 7.30
CA LEU A 207 38.58 -20.57 6.76
C LEU A 207 38.06 -19.89 5.48
N GLY A 208 38.60 -18.72 5.10
CA GLY A 208 38.02 -17.90 4.03
C GLY A 208 36.62 -17.35 4.36
N ALA A 209 36.29 -17.23 5.65
CA ALA A 209 35.01 -16.74 6.14
C ALA A 209 34.98 -15.21 6.24
N LEU A 210 33.78 -14.61 6.11
CA LEU A 210 33.63 -13.20 6.45
C LEU A 210 33.81 -12.96 7.95
N LYS A 211 34.56 -11.92 8.30
CA LYS A 211 34.76 -11.49 9.70
C LYS A 211 33.45 -10.97 10.31
N PRO A 212 33.13 -11.29 11.58
CA PRO A 212 32.04 -10.66 12.28
C PRO A 212 32.33 -9.17 12.50
N GLU A 213 31.28 -8.35 12.46
CA GLU A 213 31.32 -6.90 12.69
C GLU A 213 31.07 -6.56 14.16
N ALA A 214 30.36 -7.43 14.89
CA ALA A 214 30.14 -7.30 16.31
C ALA A 214 30.34 -8.65 17.02
N VAL A 215 30.93 -8.60 18.21
CA VAL A 215 31.03 -9.74 19.13
C VAL A 215 30.21 -9.40 20.37
N VAL A 216 29.28 -10.28 20.72
CA VAL A 216 28.45 -10.15 21.93
C VAL A 216 28.79 -11.30 22.87
N VAL A 217 29.07 -10.98 24.12
CA VAL A 217 29.28 -11.96 25.17
C VAL A 217 28.09 -11.93 26.12
N GLY A 218 27.48 -13.08 26.39
CA GLY A 218 26.31 -13.16 27.24
C GLY A 218 26.30 -14.37 28.17
N LEU A 219 25.25 -14.49 28.97
CA LEU A 219 25.11 -15.53 29.98
C LEU A 219 24.15 -16.67 29.58
N THR A 220 23.51 -16.56 28.41
CA THR A 220 22.42 -17.45 27.97
C THR A 220 22.77 -18.15 26.65
N GLY A 221 22.10 -19.26 26.33
CA GLY A 221 22.26 -19.94 25.03
C GLY A 221 23.63 -20.57 24.77
N GLY A 222 23.85 -20.98 23.51
CA GLY A 222 25.11 -21.52 23.00
C GLY A 222 25.88 -20.54 22.11
N PHE A 223 26.99 -20.99 21.52
CA PHE A 223 27.68 -20.22 20.47
C PHE A 223 26.74 -20.10 19.26
N PHE A 224 26.66 -18.91 18.66
CA PHE A 224 25.93 -18.75 17.41
C PHE A 224 26.45 -17.55 16.61
N VAL A 225 26.17 -17.57 15.32
CA VAL A 225 26.30 -16.41 14.43
C VAL A 225 24.94 -15.96 13.90
N SER A 226 24.79 -14.65 13.73
CA SER A 226 23.57 -14.06 13.14
C SER A 226 23.94 -12.92 12.21
N ALA A 227 23.16 -12.72 11.16
CA ALA A 227 23.36 -11.62 10.23
C ALA A 227 22.05 -10.82 10.07
N GLY A 228 22.03 -9.59 10.56
CA GLY A 228 20.82 -8.76 10.53
C GLY A 228 20.75 -7.76 11.69
N PRO A 229 19.61 -7.05 11.82
CA PRO A 229 19.37 -6.18 12.96
C PRO A 229 19.24 -7.01 14.24
N ALA A 230 19.91 -6.58 15.31
CA ALA A 230 19.78 -7.15 16.65
C ALA A 230 19.76 -6.04 17.70
N VAL A 231 19.17 -6.32 18.86
CA VAL A 231 19.18 -5.43 20.02
C VAL A 231 19.82 -6.17 21.18
N VAL A 232 20.87 -5.58 21.73
CA VAL A 232 21.56 -6.13 22.90
C VAL A 232 20.86 -5.65 24.16
N GLU A 233 20.43 -6.59 24.99
CA GLU A 233 19.78 -6.32 26.27
C GLU A 233 20.74 -6.59 27.44
N PRO A 234 20.72 -5.76 28.51
CA PRO A 234 19.73 -4.70 28.80
C PRO A 234 20.12 -3.30 28.27
N SER A 235 21.24 -3.15 27.57
CA SER A 235 21.74 -1.83 27.16
C SER A 235 20.88 -1.15 26.08
N GLY A 236 20.06 -1.90 25.35
CA GLY A 236 19.28 -1.42 24.21
C GLY A 236 20.15 -1.12 22.98
N ALA A 237 21.42 -1.54 22.97
CA ALA A 237 22.34 -1.24 21.88
C ALA A 237 21.92 -1.96 20.59
N ARG A 238 21.74 -1.20 19.51
CA ARG A 238 21.37 -1.74 18.20
C ARG A 238 22.62 -2.18 17.45
N LEU A 239 22.60 -3.43 17.00
CA LEU A 239 23.64 -4.02 16.14
C LEU A 239 23.06 -4.29 14.76
N THR A 240 23.92 -4.19 13.76
CA THR A 240 23.61 -4.55 12.37
C THR A 240 24.79 -5.32 11.79
N GLY A 241 24.55 -6.12 10.76
CA GLY A 241 25.61 -6.88 10.09
C GLY A 241 25.84 -8.24 10.74
N ARG A 242 27.08 -8.73 10.66
CA ARG A 242 27.48 -10.07 11.13
C ARG A 242 27.82 -10.03 12.62
N ILE A 243 27.08 -10.78 13.42
CA ILE A 243 27.22 -10.85 14.87
C ILE A 243 27.71 -12.25 15.23
N LEU A 244 28.71 -12.33 16.12
CA LEU A 244 29.14 -13.56 16.77
C LEU A 244 28.77 -13.46 18.25
N TYR A 245 28.01 -14.43 18.75
CA TYR A 245 27.66 -14.52 20.15
C TYR A 245 28.48 -15.60 20.85
N LEU A 246 29.05 -15.26 22.00
CA LEU A 246 29.87 -16.13 22.82
C LEU A 246 29.27 -16.26 24.23
N PRO A 247 28.82 -17.45 24.64
CA PRO A 247 28.32 -17.67 26.00
C PRO A 247 29.48 -17.70 27.00
N LEU A 248 29.54 -16.69 27.87
CA LEU A 248 30.55 -16.56 28.93
C LEU A 248 30.67 -17.82 29.82
N PRO A 249 29.57 -18.52 30.19
CA PRO A 249 29.68 -19.76 30.97
C PRO A 249 30.50 -20.85 30.27
N TYR A 250 30.41 -20.97 28.94
CA TYR A 250 31.19 -21.98 28.20
C TYR A 250 32.63 -21.54 28.00
N LEU A 251 32.87 -20.23 27.81
CA LEU A 251 34.23 -19.71 27.76
C LEU A 251 35.02 -19.96 29.06
N ALA A 252 34.33 -20.06 30.19
CA ALA A 252 34.95 -20.39 31.49
C ALA A 252 35.24 -21.89 31.68
N LEU A 253 34.58 -22.77 30.91
CA LEU A 253 34.65 -24.22 31.08
C LEU A 253 35.48 -24.92 29.99
N LEU A 254 35.49 -24.36 28.78
CA LEU A 254 36.15 -24.95 27.62
C LEU A 254 37.60 -24.51 27.50
N ARG A 255 38.43 -25.38 26.93
CA ARG A 255 39.80 -25.07 26.58
C ARG A 255 39.86 -24.16 25.35
N GLY A 256 40.95 -23.42 25.18
CA GLY A 256 41.09 -22.46 24.08
C GLY A 256 41.00 -23.10 22.68
N ASP A 257 41.49 -24.33 22.52
CA ASP A 257 41.37 -25.12 21.29
C ASP A 257 39.92 -25.53 21.00
N GLU A 258 39.16 -25.91 22.02
CA GLU A 258 37.74 -26.26 21.90
C GLU A 258 36.90 -25.04 21.53
N VAL A 259 37.13 -23.89 22.20
CA VAL A 259 36.49 -22.62 21.85
C VAL A 259 36.83 -22.22 20.41
N ALA A 260 38.10 -22.34 20.01
CA ALA A 260 38.52 -22.03 18.65
C ALA A 260 37.86 -22.93 17.60
N ALA A 261 37.67 -24.22 17.91
CA ALA A 261 36.98 -25.17 17.02
C ALA A 261 35.50 -24.80 16.85
N ILE A 262 34.81 -24.46 17.94
CA ILE A 262 33.39 -24.05 17.90
C ILE A 262 33.25 -22.72 17.17
N ILE A 263 34.08 -21.71 17.48
CA ILE A 263 34.07 -20.43 16.75
C ILE A 263 34.35 -20.67 15.26
N GLY A 264 35.30 -21.56 14.92
CA GLY A 264 35.56 -21.93 13.52
C GLY A 264 34.35 -22.55 12.84
N HIS A 265 33.61 -23.43 13.52
CA HIS A 265 32.34 -23.99 13.03
C HIS A 265 31.31 -22.89 12.77
N GLU A 266 31.10 -21.98 13.73
CA GLU A 266 30.16 -20.88 13.59
C GLU A 266 30.56 -19.93 12.43
N LEU A 267 31.85 -19.61 12.30
CA LEU A 267 32.35 -18.80 11.21
C LEU A 267 32.24 -19.48 9.84
N ALA A 268 32.23 -20.82 9.77
CA ALA A 268 32.02 -21.52 8.50
C ALA A 268 30.64 -21.21 7.88
N HIS A 269 29.64 -20.83 8.68
CA HIS A 269 28.36 -20.31 8.18
C HIS A 269 28.52 -18.98 7.40
N TYR A 270 29.64 -18.29 7.55
CA TYR A 270 30.01 -17.10 6.76
C TYR A 270 30.95 -17.38 5.58
N ALA A 271 31.45 -18.61 5.40
CA ALA A 271 32.45 -18.95 4.39
C ALA A 271 31.88 -19.39 3.03
N GLY A 272 30.61 -19.77 2.96
CA GLY A 272 29.93 -20.01 1.69
C GLY A 272 29.53 -18.69 1.03
N GLY A 273 29.54 -18.60 -0.31
CA GLY A 273 28.98 -17.48 -1.10
C GLY A 273 27.49 -17.16 -0.86
N ASP A 274 26.93 -17.72 0.21
CA ASP A 274 25.60 -17.57 0.79
C ASP A 274 25.48 -16.36 1.72
N THR A 275 26.37 -15.38 1.68
CA THR A 275 26.23 -14.16 2.50
C THR A 275 24.97 -13.37 2.15
N ALA A 276 24.56 -13.41 0.87
CA ALA A 276 23.26 -12.91 0.43
C ALA A 276 22.08 -13.87 0.73
N TYR A 277 22.34 -15.18 0.84
CA TYR A 277 21.31 -16.20 1.10
C TYR A 277 20.95 -16.24 2.60
N SER A 278 21.93 -16.41 3.49
CA SER A 278 21.70 -16.48 4.93
C SER A 278 21.07 -15.19 5.47
N GLN A 279 21.50 -14.02 4.98
CA GLN A 279 20.91 -12.72 5.35
C GLN A 279 19.47 -12.54 4.85
N ARG A 280 19.08 -13.15 3.72
CA ARG A 280 17.75 -12.98 3.12
C ARG A 280 16.74 -14.05 3.53
N PHE A 281 17.20 -15.23 3.98
CA PHE A 281 16.35 -16.35 4.40
C PHE A 281 16.26 -16.55 5.92
N LEU A 282 17.11 -15.90 6.74
CA LEU A 282 16.95 -15.86 8.20
C LEU A 282 15.54 -15.44 8.67
N PRO A 283 14.81 -14.49 8.03
CA PRO A 283 13.45 -14.13 8.42
C PRO A 283 12.44 -15.29 8.29
N ILE A 284 12.74 -16.35 7.53
CA ILE A 284 11.87 -17.52 7.40
C ILE A 284 12.07 -18.49 8.58
N TYR A 285 13.24 -18.48 9.23
CA TYR A 285 13.53 -19.31 10.40
C TYR A 285 13.13 -18.67 11.73
N ALA A 286 12.86 -17.36 11.75
CA ALA A 286 12.36 -16.66 12.95
C ALA A 286 10.85 -16.85 13.20
N GLY A 287 10.14 -17.56 12.30
CA GLY A 287 8.70 -17.78 12.35
C GLY A 287 8.26 -19.22 12.66
N VAL A 288 9.15 -20.06 13.20
CA VAL A 288 8.82 -21.42 13.69
C VAL A 288 9.12 -21.51 15.18
#